data_AF-A0A7X2SZN7-F1
#
_entry.id   AF-A0A7X2SZN7-F1
#
_cell.length_a   1.000
_cell.length_b   1.000
_cell.length_c   1.000
_cell.angle_alpha   90.00
_cell.angle_beta   90.00
_cell.angle_gamma   90.00
#
_symmetry.space_group_name_H-M   'P 1'
#
loop_
_entity.id
_entity.type
_entity.pdbx_description
1 polymer ?
#
loop_
_entity_poly.entity_id
_entity_poly.type
_entity_poly.pdbx_seq_one_letter_code
_entity_poly.pdbx_strand_id
1 'polypeptide(L)'
;AEPSRTATLTAMEQIRAAGGHVSFDLNLRHDLWPDPELLHAVVNEALSHADVFKLSDEELDFLCPDQEPAITMPQLAVRFSIKLLLVTRGREGVIACYQGQLYH
;
A
#
# COMPACT_ATOMS: atom_id res chain seq x y z
N ALA A 1 7.70 11.82 14.00
CA ALA A 1 7.45 10.49 13.39
C ALA A 1 8.48 9.46 13.84
N GLU A 2 9.78 9.78 13.93
CA GLU A 2 10.72 8.91 14.65
C GLU A 2 10.45 8.88 16.16
N PRO A 3 10.74 7.76 16.84
CA PRO A 3 11.29 6.50 16.32
C PRO A 3 10.23 5.54 15.73
N SER A 4 8.95 5.93 15.76
CA SER A 4 7.83 5.04 15.41
C SER A 4 7.92 4.50 13.99
N ARG A 5 8.37 5.31 13.02
CA ARG A 5 8.46 4.89 11.62
C ARG A 5 9.49 3.78 11.42
N THR A 6 10.73 4.00 11.89
CA THR A 6 11.78 2.98 11.81
C THR A 6 11.35 1.69 12.51
N ALA A 7 10.77 1.81 13.71
CA ALA A 7 10.27 0.65 14.45
C ALA A 7 9.20 -0.15 13.69
N THR A 8 8.25 0.52 13.03
CA THR A 8 7.21 -0.13 12.22
C THR A 8 7.81 -0.87 11.03
N LEU A 9 8.71 -0.24 10.26
CA LEU A 9 9.33 -0.86 9.09
C LEU A 9 10.17 -2.08 9.48
N THR A 10 10.97 -1.96 10.54
CA THR A 10 11.72 -3.09 11.10
C THR A 10 10.77 -4.22 11.55
N ALA A 11 9.65 -3.90 12.18
CA ALA A 11 8.68 -4.94 12.59
C ALA A 11 8.09 -5.68 11.37
N MET A 12 7.75 -4.96 10.30
CA MET A 12 7.25 -5.57 9.06
C MET A 12 8.28 -6.51 8.43
N GLU A 13 9.55 -6.09 8.38
CA GLU A 13 10.66 -6.92 7.90
C GLU A 13 10.83 -8.19 8.74
N GLN A 14 10.89 -8.06 10.06
CA GLN A 14 11.10 -9.19 10.98
C GLN A 14 9.94 -10.20 10.92
N ILE A 15 8.69 -9.73 10.83
CA ILE A 15 7.52 -10.61 10.68
C ILE A 15 7.62 -11.42 9.39
N ARG A 16 8.00 -10.80 8.28
CA ARG A 16 8.18 -11.52 7.00
C ARG A 16 9.33 -12.51 7.05
N ALA A 17 10.46 -12.14 7.66
CA ALA A 17 11.60 -13.03 7.83
C ALA A 17 11.24 -14.28 8.67
N ALA A 18 10.31 -14.14 9.62
CA ALA A 18 9.77 -15.24 10.41
C ALA A 18 8.70 -16.09 9.68
N GLY A 19 8.39 -15.79 8.42
CA GLY A 19 7.35 -16.46 7.63
C GLY A 19 5.92 -16.00 7.95
N GLY A 20 5.76 -14.90 8.67
CA GLY A 20 4.48 -14.27 8.94
C GLY A 20 3.95 -13.46 7.75
N HIS A 21 2.80 -12.82 7.96
CA HIS A 21 2.16 -11.95 6.96
C HIS A 21 2.03 -10.52 7.48
N VAL A 22 2.21 -9.57 6.57
CA VAL A 22 2.04 -8.14 6.87
C VAL A 22 0.84 -7.60 6.11
N SER A 23 -0.10 -7.03 6.85
CA SER A 23 -1.17 -6.20 6.30
C SER A 23 -0.86 -4.74 6.60
N PHE A 24 -0.94 -3.89 5.59
CA PHE A 24 -0.64 -2.48 5.69
C PHE A 24 -1.80 -1.64 5.14
N ASP A 25 -2.23 -0.63 5.88
CA ASP A 25 -3.25 0.34 5.50
C ASP A 25 -2.57 1.69 5.33
N LEU A 26 -2.63 2.28 4.13
CA LEU A 26 -1.87 3.48 3.78
C LEU A 26 -2.27 4.68 4.65
N ASN A 27 -3.57 4.90 4.82
CA ASN A 27 -4.20 5.88 5.72
C ASN A 27 -3.43 7.21 5.81
N LEU A 28 -3.20 7.85 4.67
CA LEU A 28 -2.37 9.03 4.54
C LEU A 28 -2.98 10.25 5.24
N ARG A 29 -2.08 11.04 5.81
CA ARG A 29 -2.33 12.33 6.42
C ARG A 29 -1.22 13.27 5.97
N HIS A 30 -1.42 13.92 4.83
CA HIS A 30 -0.38 14.74 4.17
C HIS A 30 0.24 15.78 5.12
N ASP A 31 -0.56 16.38 6.01
CA ASP A 31 -0.10 17.38 7.00
C ASP A 31 0.93 16.84 8.00
N LEU A 32 1.07 15.52 8.15
CA LEU A 32 2.05 14.89 9.02
C LEU A 32 3.41 14.65 8.34
N TRP A 33 3.51 14.94 7.04
CA TRP A 33 4.70 14.71 6.23
C TRP A 33 5.32 16.04 5.81
N PRO A 34 6.58 16.31 6.20
CA PRO A 34 7.25 17.57 5.86
C PRO A 34 7.71 17.63 4.40
N ASP A 35 7.81 16.47 3.74
CA ASP A 35 8.38 16.32 2.41
C ASP A 35 7.61 15.21 1.65
N PRO A 36 7.01 15.53 0.49
CA PRO A 36 6.38 14.55 -0.39
C PRO A 36 7.33 13.47 -0.92
N GLU A 37 8.60 13.79 -1.20
CA GLU A 37 9.56 12.79 -1.70
C GLU A 37 9.85 11.74 -0.63
N LEU A 38 10.09 12.18 0.61
CA LEU A 38 10.21 11.29 1.77
C LEU A 38 8.95 10.43 1.96
N LEU A 39 7.75 11.02 1.80
CA LEU A 39 6.51 10.27 1.89
C LEU A 39 6.46 9.14 0.85
N HIS A 40 6.73 9.44 -0.41
CA HIS A 40 6.78 8.43 -1.47
C HIS A 40 7.82 7.34 -1.19
N ALA A 41 9.01 7.72 -0.72
CA ALA A 41 10.06 6.76 -0.39
C ALA A 41 9.61 5.78 0.70
N VAL A 42 9.01 6.29 1.79
CA VAL A 42 8.55 5.45 2.90
C VAL A 42 7.37 4.56 2.51
N VAL A 43 6.44 5.06 1.70
CA VAL A 43 5.33 4.23 1.23
C VAL A 43 5.83 3.12 0.31
N ASN A 44 6.77 3.40 -0.59
CA ASN A 44 7.40 2.35 -1.42
C ASN A 44 8.13 1.30 -0.59
N GLU A 45 8.81 1.70 0.48
CA GLU A 45 9.46 0.78 1.42
C GLU A 45 8.42 -0.11 2.12
N ALA A 46 7.38 0.49 2.71
CA ALA A 46 6.30 -0.25 3.36
C ALA A 46 5.61 -1.23 2.40
N LEU A 47 5.36 -0.82 1.15
CA LEU A 47 4.78 -1.67 0.11
C LEU A 47 5.65 -2.88 -0.21
N SER A 48 6.98 -2.72 -0.23
CA SER A 48 7.91 -3.83 -0.44
C SER A 48 7.84 -4.89 0.67
N HIS A 49 7.28 -4.52 1.83
CA HIS A 49 7.09 -5.39 2.99
C HIS A 49 5.63 -5.81 3.22
N ALA A 50 4.67 -5.52 2.34
CA ALA A 50 3.26 -5.85 2.54
C ALA A 50 2.84 -7.11 1.76
N ASP A 51 2.16 -8.05 2.41
CA ASP A 51 1.43 -9.15 1.73
C ASP A 51 0.01 -8.70 1.35
N VAL A 52 -0.61 -7.90 2.21
CA VAL A 52 -1.93 -7.30 2.01
C VAL A 52 -1.78 -5.79 2.10
N PHE A 53 -2.26 -5.08 1.09
CA PHE A 53 -2.24 -3.62 1.06
C PHE A 53 -3.63 -3.06 0.88
N LYS A 54 -4.01 -2.12 1.74
CA LYS A 54 -5.28 -1.40 1.68
C LYS A 54 -5.01 0.09 1.47
N LEU A 55 -5.77 0.69 0.56
CA LEU A 55 -5.78 2.11 0.31
C LEU A 55 -7.15 2.58 -0.20
N SER A 56 -7.40 3.89 -0.22
CA SER A 56 -8.57 4.49 -0.86
C SER A 56 -8.33 4.79 -2.35
N ASP A 57 -9.39 5.19 -3.07
CA ASP A 57 -9.27 5.67 -4.46
C ASP A 57 -8.33 6.89 -4.54
N GLU A 58 -8.43 7.83 -3.59
CA GLU A 58 -7.60 9.03 -3.55
C GLU A 58 -6.12 8.70 -3.28
N GLU A 59 -5.86 7.71 -2.44
CA GLU A 59 -4.51 7.25 -2.16
C GLU A 59 -3.90 6.46 -3.33
N LEU A 60 -4.72 5.73 -4.08
CA LEU A 60 -4.28 5.06 -5.31
C LEU A 60 -3.89 6.10 -6.37
N ASP A 61 -4.71 7.13 -6.56
CA ASP A 61 -4.42 8.24 -7.47
C ASP A 61 -3.15 8.99 -7.05
N PHE A 62 -2.94 9.20 -5.75
CA PHE A 62 -1.67 9.76 -5.25
C PHE A 62 -0.44 8.92 -5.61
N LEU A 63 -0.55 7.58 -5.57
CA LEU A 63 0.57 6.68 -5.91
C LEU A 63 0.77 6.50 -7.42
N CYS A 64 -0.32 6.51 -8.19
CA CYS A 64 -0.35 6.27 -9.62
C CYS A 64 -1.30 7.27 -10.29
N PRO A 65 -0.88 8.55 -10.43
CA PRO A 65 -1.74 9.61 -10.94
C PRO A 65 -2.18 9.33 -12.37
N ASP A 66 -3.41 9.73 -12.69
CA ASP A 66 -3.98 9.69 -14.05
C ASP A 66 -4.06 8.29 -14.68
N GLN A 67 -4.13 7.24 -13.86
CA GLN A 67 -4.20 5.85 -14.33
C GLN A 67 -5.40 5.08 -13.78
N GLU A 68 -6.03 4.27 -14.64
CA GLU A 68 -7.22 3.50 -14.25
C GLU A 68 -6.87 2.37 -13.25
N PRO A 69 -7.68 2.14 -12.20
CA PRO A 69 -7.47 1.05 -11.23
C PRO A 69 -7.30 -0.33 -11.87
N ALA A 70 -7.98 -0.57 -12.99
CA ALA A 70 -7.89 -1.81 -13.75
C ALA A 70 -6.47 -2.11 -14.28
N ILE A 71 -5.66 -1.07 -14.45
CA ILE A 71 -4.27 -1.14 -14.93
C ILE A 71 -3.31 -1.04 -13.76
N THR A 72 -3.52 -0.09 -12.84
CA THR A 72 -2.57 0.22 -11.76
C THR A 72 -2.53 -0.87 -10.70
N MET A 73 -3.68 -1.41 -10.29
CA MET A 73 -3.74 -2.37 -9.20
C MET A 73 -2.97 -3.66 -9.52
N PRO A 74 -3.14 -4.31 -10.70
CA PRO A 74 -2.31 -5.45 -11.06
C PRO A 74 -0.82 -5.12 -11.17
N GLN A 75 -0.46 -3.94 -11.70
CA GLN A 75 0.93 -3.52 -11.81
C GLN A 75 1.60 -3.34 -10.44
N LEU A 76 0.92 -2.68 -9.50
CA LEU A 76 1.38 -2.53 -8.12
C LEU A 76 1.50 -3.89 -7.44
N ALA A 77 0.50 -4.76 -7.59
CA ALA A 77 0.51 -6.08 -7.01
C ALA A 77 1.71 -6.92 -7.50
N VAL A 78 2.02 -6.87 -8.80
CA VAL A 78 3.19 -7.53 -9.38
C VAL A 78 4.49 -6.88 -8.89
N ARG A 79 4.60 -5.56 -8.99
CA ARG A 79 5.83 -4.80 -8.63
C ARG A 79 6.27 -5.06 -7.20
N PHE A 80 5.32 -5.11 -6.27
CA PHE A 80 5.60 -5.28 -4.84
C PHE A 80 5.32 -6.70 -4.33
N SER A 81 4.95 -7.64 -5.22
CA SER A 81 4.57 -9.01 -4.84
C SER A 81 3.46 -9.07 -3.79
N ILE A 82 2.50 -8.13 -3.86
CA ILE A 82 1.34 -8.06 -2.95
C ILE A 82 0.33 -9.13 -3.36
N LYS A 83 -0.10 -9.95 -2.41
CA LYS A 83 -1.06 -11.04 -2.65
C LYS A 83 -2.49 -10.52 -2.74
N LEU A 84 -2.82 -9.52 -1.93
CA LEU A 84 -4.14 -8.90 -1.90
C LEU A 84 -4.01 -7.38 -1.79
N LEU A 85 -4.48 -6.68 -2.82
CA LEU A 85 -4.58 -5.22 -2.85
C LEU A 85 -6.05 -4.82 -2.82
N LEU A 86 -6.44 -3.98 -1.86
CA LEU A 86 -7.82 -3.55 -1.64
C LEU A 86 -7.92 -2.04 -1.81
N VAL A 87 -8.74 -1.60 -2.77
CA VAL A 87 -9.04 -0.18 -2.98
C VAL A 87 -10.46 0.09 -2.53
N THR A 88 -10.60 0.82 -1.42
CA THR A 88 -11.92 1.14 -0.84
C THR A 88 -12.49 2.43 -1.42
N ARG A 89 -13.77 2.41 -1.79
CA ARG A 89 -14.46 3.46 -2.57
C ARG A 89 -15.65 4.07 -1.82
N GLY A 90 -15.53 4.17 -0.50
CA GLY A 90 -16.62 4.58 0.38
C GLY A 90 -17.88 3.73 0.18
N ARG A 91 -18.99 4.36 -0.21
CA ARG A 91 -20.28 3.68 -0.45
C ARG A 91 -20.30 2.79 -1.70
N GLU A 92 -19.35 2.96 -2.61
CA GLU A 92 -19.25 2.17 -3.86
C GLU A 92 -18.59 0.81 -3.62
N GLY A 93 -18.17 0.53 -2.39
CA GLY A 93 -17.63 -0.77 -1.98
C GLY A 93 -16.11 -0.82 -2.08
N VAL A 94 -15.60 -1.91 -2.66
CA VAL A 94 -14.17 -2.21 -2.71
C VAL A 94 -13.83 -2.89 -4.04
N ILE A 95 -12.71 -2.52 -4.64
CA ILE A 95 -12.09 -3.32 -5.71
C ILE A 95 -10.97 -4.13 -5.06
N ALA A 96 -10.95 -5.43 -5.31
CA ALA A 96 -9.88 -6.31 -4.83
C ALA A 96 -9.04 -6.81 -6.00
N CYS A 97 -7.73 -6.64 -5.92
CA CYS A 97 -6.78 -7.35 -6.77
C CYS A 97 -6.16 -8.48 -5.94
N TYR A 98 -6.60 -9.71 -6.17
CA TYR A 98 -6.10 -10.91 -5.51
C TYR A 98 -5.28 -11.73 -6.49
N GLN A 99 -4.00 -11.96 -6.17
CA GLN A 99 -3.05 -12.69 -7.01
C GLN A 99 -2.98 -12.17 -8.45
N GLY A 100 -3.07 -10.85 -8.63
CA GLY A 100 -3.04 -10.17 -9.93
C GLY A 100 -4.37 -10.15 -10.69
N GLN A 101 -5.43 -10.75 -10.14
CA GLN A 101 -6.77 -10.75 -10.73
C GLN A 101 -7.71 -9.78 -10.00
N LEU A 102 -8.50 -9.02 -10.75
CA LEU A 102 -9.45 -8.05 -10.23
C LEU A 102 -10.83 -8.64 -9.93
N TYR A 103 -11.43 -8.15 -8.87
CA TYR A 103 -12.76 -8.49 -8.36
C TYR A 103 -13.48 -7.21 -7.94
N HIS A 104 -14.79 -7.14 -8.20
CA HIS A 104 -15.68 -6.01 -7.93
C HIS A 104 -16.85 -6.43 -7.04
#